data_AF-A0A9D7J2I7-F1
#
_entry.id   AF-A0A9D7J2I7-F1
#
_cell.length_a   1.000
_cell.length_b   1.000
_cell.length_c   1.000
_cell.angle_alpha   90.00
_cell.angle_beta   90.00
_cell.angle_gamma   90.00
#
_symmetry.space_group_name_H-M   'P 1'
#
loop_
_entity.id
_entity.type
_entity.pdbx_description
1 polymer ?
#
loop_
_entity_poly.entity_id
_entity_poly.type
_entity_poly.pdbx_seq_one_letter_code
_entity_poly.pdbx_strand_id
1 'polypeptide(L)'
;MSGKTWFNVDTSALKGVKLLPELPQENGYVTFATGKWHNGQESWLRAFQRGKAVMFGGMSDHTKVPVRDLGPDGKLTAERTGRSSQANCLPMQQSSFSKPRWEKPFFEYVAFTAPHDPRQTAAGIPRDVLPQPAAAALGNFLPQLPLITA
;
A
#
# COMPACT_ATOMS: atom_id res chain seq x y z
N MET A 1 12.22 2.27 -2.05
CA MET A 1 12.72 1.11 -1.28
C MET A 1 14.02 0.51 -1.78
N SER A 2 14.65 1.04 -2.84
CA SER A 2 15.97 0.57 -3.33
C SER A 2 17.16 1.39 -2.80
N GLY A 3 16.92 2.53 -2.16
CA GLY A 3 17.96 3.50 -1.79
C GLY A 3 18.59 4.23 -3.00
N LYS A 4 18.05 4.01 -4.21
CA LYS A 4 18.52 4.65 -5.45
C LYS A 4 17.58 5.78 -5.86
N THR A 5 18.13 6.75 -6.60
CA THR A 5 17.37 7.85 -7.19
C THR A 5 16.50 7.35 -8.35
N TRP A 6 15.42 8.09 -8.64
CA TRP A 6 14.49 7.80 -9.73
C TRP A 6 15.18 7.58 -11.09
N PHE A 7 16.18 8.39 -11.42
CA PHE A 7 16.91 8.32 -12.69
C PHE A 7 17.81 7.09 -12.85
N ASN A 8 18.03 6.33 -11.78
CA ASN A 8 18.96 5.21 -11.74
C ASN A 8 18.27 3.87 -11.47
N VAL A 9 16.95 3.80 -11.68
CA VAL A 9 16.17 2.57 -11.47
C VAL A 9 15.13 2.40 -12.55
N ASP A 10 14.77 1.14 -12.80
CA ASP A 10 13.52 0.83 -13.47
C ASP A 10 12.35 1.24 -12.55
N THR A 11 11.56 2.23 -12.97
CA THR A 11 10.51 2.82 -12.13
C THR A 11 9.22 2.01 -12.13
N SER A 12 9.12 1.02 -13.02
CA SER A 12 7.93 0.18 -13.19
C SER A 12 7.94 -1.04 -12.26
N ALA A 13 9.11 -1.66 -12.11
CA ALA A 13 9.29 -2.96 -11.46
C ALA A 13 10.61 -3.04 -10.66
N LEU A 14 11.38 -1.95 -10.57
CA LEU A 14 12.65 -1.92 -9.82
C LEU A 14 13.56 -3.11 -10.17
N LYS A 15 13.63 -3.45 -11.46
CA LYS A 15 14.47 -4.52 -11.99
C LYS A 15 15.94 -4.21 -11.76
N GLY A 16 16.72 -5.25 -11.46
CA GLY A 16 18.17 -5.15 -11.26
C GLY A 16 18.60 -4.42 -9.99
N VAL A 17 17.67 -3.97 -9.13
CA VAL A 17 18.01 -3.35 -7.84
C VAL A 17 17.45 -4.14 -6.66
N LYS A 18 18.29 -4.27 -5.64
CA LYS A 18 17.92 -4.89 -4.36
C LYS A 18 16.96 -3.96 -3.61
N LEU A 19 15.87 -4.53 -3.11
CA LEU A 19 14.89 -3.81 -2.30
C LEU A 19 15.17 -4.02 -0.81
N LEU A 20 14.83 -2.99 -0.02
CA LEU A 20 14.97 -3.04 1.44
C LEU A 20 14.38 -4.32 2.06
N PRO A 21 13.18 -4.81 1.69
CA PRO A 21 12.62 -6.03 2.29
C PRO A 21 13.37 -7.32 1.89
N GLU A 22 14.06 -7.36 0.75
CA GLU A 22 14.86 -8.53 0.36
C GLU A 22 16.06 -8.74 1.30
N LEU A 23 16.65 -7.66 1.82
CA LEU A 23 17.80 -7.73 2.72
C LEU A 23 17.51 -8.45 4.05
N PRO A 24 16.50 -8.07 4.86
CA PRO A 24 16.14 -8.81 6.06
C PRO A 24 15.66 -10.23 5.72
N GLN A 25 14.98 -10.44 4.59
CA GLN A 25 14.59 -11.78 4.14
C GLN A 25 15.80 -12.71 3.96
N GLU A 26 16.85 -12.24 3.28
CA GLU A 26 18.11 -12.97 3.11
C GLU A 26 18.83 -13.23 4.45
N ASN A 27 18.57 -12.40 5.46
CA ASN A 27 19.11 -12.51 6.80
C ASN A 27 18.16 -13.21 7.79
N GLY A 28 17.21 -14.01 7.28
CA GLY A 28 16.39 -14.91 8.10
C GLY A 28 15.12 -14.28 8.68
N TYR A 29 14.78 -13.05 8.31
CA TYR A 29 13.50 -12.44 8.69
C TYR A 29 12.36 -12.98 7.84
N VAL A 30 11.17 -13.01 8.41
CA VAL A 30 9.93 -13.19 7.64
C VAL A 30 9.41 -11.84 7.18
N THR A 31 9.20 -11.66 5.87
CA THR A 31 8.72 -10.39 5.30
C THR A 31 7.23 -10.40 4.99
N PHE A 32 6.55 -9.35 5.43
CA PHE A 32 5.11 -9.17 5.26
C PHE A 32 4.81 -7.82 4.63
N ALA A 33 3.79 -7.75 3.78
CA ALA A 33 3.28 -6.48 3.27
C ALA A 33 1.75 -6.42 3.21
N THR A 34 1.23 -5.24 3.53
CA THR A 34 -0.18 -4.88 3.36
C THR A 34 -0.32 -3.41 2.94
N GLY A 35 -1.41 -3.10 2.25
CA GLY A 35 -1.67 -1.75 1.76
C GLY A 35 -1.00 -1.44 0.42
N LYS A 36 -0.58 -0.20 0.20
CA LYS A 36 -0.19 0.31 -1.13
C LYS A 36 1.24 -0.06 -1.52
N TRP A 37 1.39 -0.59 -2.72
CA TRP A 37 2.66 -0.79 -3.39
C TRP A 37 2.63 -0.21 -4.81
N HIS A 38 3.41 0.84 -5.05
CA HIS A 38 3.39 1.57 -6.32
C HIS A 38 4.56 1.22 -7.26
N ASN A 39 5.33 0.16 -6.97
CA ASN A 39 6.54 -0.16 -7.74
C ASN A 39 6.40 -1.45 -8.58
N GLY A 40 5.17 -1.80 -8.98
CA GLY A 40 4.87 -2.97 -9.79
C GLY A 40 4.74 -4.28 -9.01
N GLN A 41 3.96 -5.22 -9.56
CA GLN A 41 3.68 -6.53 -8.94
C GLN A 41 4.92 -7.42 -8.86
N GLU A 42 5.75 -7.41 -9.91
CA GLU A 42 6.98 -8.21 -9.96
C GLU A 42 7.93 -7.88 -8.79
N SER A 43 8.11 -6.59 -8.50
CA SER A 43 9.00 -6.15 -7.43
C SER A 43 8.46 -6.52 -6.05
N TRP A 44 7.14 -6.49 -5.88
CA TRP A 44 6.48 -6.90 -4.65
C TRP A 44 6.62 -8.40 -4.40
N LEU A 45 6.43 -9.23 -5.43
CA LEU A 45 6.60 -10.69 -5.37
C LEU A 45 8.03 -11.11 -5.01
N ARG A 46 9.04 -10.32 -5.37
CA ARG A 46 10.42 -10.55 -4.94
C ARG A 46 10.67 -10.11 -3.49
N ALA A 47 10.00 -9.05 -3.04
CA ALA A 47 10.28 -8.39 -1.77
C ALA A 47 9.60 -9.03 -0.56
N PHE A 48 8.42 -9.63 -0.74
CA PHE A 48 7.58 -10.07 0.38
C PHE A 48 7.19 -11.54 0.26
N GLN A 49 7.38 -12.28 1.35
CA GLN A 49 7.01 -13.69 1.45
C GLN A 49 5.52 -13.89 1.77
N ARG A 50 4.88 -12.87 2.36
CA ARG A 50 3.48 -12.91 2.79
C ARG A 50 2.81 -11.57 2.53
N GLY A 51 1.56 -11.59 2.10
CA GLY A 51 0.80 -10.35 1.99
C GLY A 51 -0.68 -10.55 1.75
N LYS A 52 -1.45 -9.60 2.28
CA LYS A 52 -2.91 -9.57 2.19
C LYS A 52 -3.35 -8.12 2.03
N ALA A 53 -4.40 -7.94 1.26
CA ALA A 53 -4.99 -6.66 0.94
C ALA A 53 -3.97 -5.64 0.39
N VAL A 54 -3.23 -6.06 -0.64
CA VAL A 54 -2.19 -5.27 -1.32
C VAL A 54 -2.81 -4.52 -2.50
N MET A 55 -2.60 -3.21 -2.57
CA MET A 55 -3.09 -2.35 -3.64
C MET A 55 -1.93 -1.92 -4.54
N PHE A 56 -2.02 -2.20 -5.84
CA PHE A 56 -0.95 -1.95 -6.82
C PHE A 56 -1.14 -0.67 -7.67
N GLY A 57 -2.20 0.09 -7.41
CA GLY A 57 -2.56 1.28 -8.18
C GLY A 57 -2.09 2.60 -7.55
N GLY A 58 -2.56 3.70 -8.15
CA GLY A 58 -2.36 5.06 -7.67
C GLY A 58 -3.45 5.52 -6.70
N MET A 59 -4.52 6.09 -7.27
CA MET A 59 -5.73 6.54 -6.57
C MET A 59 -6.76 5.41 -6.47
N SER A 60 -7.57 5.43 -5.42
CA SER A 60 -8.75 4.57 -5.32
C SER A 60 -9.73 5.14 -4.31
N ASP A 61 -11.03 4.93 -4.52
CA ASP A 61 -12.04 5.11 -3.47
C ASP A 61 -11.64 4.29 -2.23
N HIS A 62 -11.36 4.96 -1.12
CA HIS A 62 -10.97 4.37 0.16
C HIS A 62 -12.07 3.49 0.78
N THR A 63 -13.30 3.52 0.26
CA THR A 63 -14.36 2.59 0.67
C THR A 63 -14.37 1.31 -0.18
N LYS A 64 -13.73 1.34 -1.36
CA LYS A 64 -13.74 0.27 -2.38
C LYS A 64 -12.35 0.09 -2.98
N VAL A 65 -11.37 -0.24 -2.14
CA VAL A 65 -9.96 -0.30 -2.56
C VAL A 65 -9.74 -1.58 -3.39
N PRO A 66 -9.20 -1.50 -4.62
CA PRO A 66 -8.80 -2.69 -5.37
C PRO A 66 -7.59 -3.32 -4.70
N VAL A 67 -7.75 -4.57 -4.25
CA VAL A 67 -6.68 -5.29 -3.54
C VAL A 67 -6.50 -6.70 -4.06
N ARG A 68 -5.28 -7.21 -3.86
CA ARG A 68 -4.87 -8.59 -4.13
C ARG A 68 -4.25 -9.20 -2.89
N ASP A 69 -4.32 -10.51 -2.80
CA ASP A 69 -3.65 -11.29 -1.76
C ASP A 69 -2.55 -12.15 -2.41
N LEU A 70 -1.56 -12.56 -1.63
CA LEU A 70 -0.59 -13.58 -2.08
C LEU A 70 -1.19 -14.97 -1.80
N GLY A 71 -1.39 -15.74 -2.86
CA GLY A 71 -1.87 -17.12 -2.80
C GLY A 71 -0.81 -18.08 -2.26
N PRO A 72 -1.21 -19.28 -1.82
CA PRO A 72 -0.30 -20.32 -1.35
C PRO A 72 0.61 -20.86 -2.47
N ASP A 73 0.25 -20.62 -3.74
CA ASP A 73 1.02 -20.94 -4.94
C ASP A 73 2.10 -19.89 -5.25
N GLY A 74 2.25 -18.86 -4.41
CA GLY A 74 3.20 -17.76 -4.62
C GLY A 74 2.78 -16.75 -5.68
N LYS A 75 1.53 -16.81 -6.16
CA LYS A 75 1.00 -15.87 -7.16
C LYS A 75 0.00 -14.91 -6.53
N LEU A 76 -0.14 -13.73 -7.12
CA LEU A 76 -1.17 -12.77 -6.71
C LEU A 76 -2.54 -13.27 -7.16
N THR A 77 -3.52 -13.17 -6.26
CA THR A 77 -4.91 -13.50 -6.59
C THR A 77 -5.49 -12.55 -7.63
N ALA A 78 -6.66 -12.92 -8.17
CA ALA A 78 -7.53 -11.97 -8.84
C ALA A 78 -7.81 -10.77 -7.92
N GLU A 79 -8.02 -9.62 -8.54
CA GLU A 79 -8.36 -8.40 -7.83
C GLU A 79 -9.74 -8.53 -7.19
N ARG A 80 -9.86 -8.02 -5.96
CA ARG A 80 -11.11 -7.96 -5.23
C ARG A 80 -11.26 -6.60 -4.57
N THR A 81 -12.51 -6.21 -4.33
CA THR A 81 -12.80 -4.99 -3.57
C THR A 81 -12.54 -5.24 -2.09
N GLY A 82 -11.54 -4.55 -1.54
CA GLY A 82 -11.25 -4.47 -0.12
C GLY A 82 -11.91 -3.26 0.53
N ARG A 83 -11.88 -3.23 1.88
CA ARG A 83 -12.27 -2.04 2.66
C ARG A 83 -11.13 -1.02 2.66
N SER A 84 -11.24 0.06 3.43
CA SER A 84 -10.17 1.05 3.55
C SER A 84 -8.83 0.41 3.91
N SER A 85 -7.73 1.03 3.46
CA SER A 85 -6.39 0.54 3.79
C SER A 85 -6.18 0.41 5.30
N GLN A 86 -6.72 1.33 6.12
CA GLN A 86 -6.66 1.19 7.57
C GLN A 86 -7.36 -0.08 8.07
N ALA A 87 -8.59 -0.33 7.60
CA ALA A 87 -9.35 -1.52 7.97
C ALA A 87 -8.73 -2.83 7.45
N ASN A 88 -8.01 -2.76 6.33
CA ASN A 88 -7.33 -3.90 5.73
C ASN A 88 -5.97 -4.19 6.37
N CYS A 89 -5.25 -3.17 6.83
CA CYS A 89 -3.93 -3.28 7.45
C CYS A 89 -4.01 -3.81 8.89
N LEU A 90 -5.02 -3.38 9.65
CA LEU A 90 -5.18 -3.73 11.07
C LEU A 90 -5.24 -5.25 11.33
N PRO A 91 -5.99 -6.07 10.56
CA PRO A 91 -6.01 -7.52 10.75
C PRO A 91 -4.65 -8.18 10.48
N MET A 92 -3.89 -7.67 9.50
CA MET A 92 -2.55 -8.19 9.22
C MET A 92 -1.59 -7.85 10.35
N GLN A 93 -1.57 -6.60 10.81
CA GLN A 93 -0.79 -6.19 11.98
C GLN A 93 -1.14 -7.08 13.19
N GLN A 94 -2.43 -7.21 13.53
CA GLN A 94 -2.86 -8.08 14.62
C GLN A 94 -2.43 -9.53 14.42
N SER A 95 -2.47 -10.08 13.20
CA SER A 95 -1.96 -11.44 12.93
C SER A 95 -0.44 -11.56 13.08
N SER A 96 0.30 -10.49 12.76
CA SER A 96 1.76 -10.36 12.93
C SER A 96 2.16 -10.17 14.39
N PHE A 97 1.26 -9.75 15.28
CA PHE A 97 1.56 -9.54 16.71
C PHE A 97 0.88 -10.54 17.67
N SER A 98 -0.13 -11.30 17.23
CA SER A 98 -0.95 -12.15 18.12
C SER A 98 -0.44 -13.59 18.32
N LYS A 99 0.64 -14.02 17.63
CA LYS A 99 1.22 -15.35 17.87
C LYS A 99 2.19 -15.34 19.05
N PRO A 100 2.16 -16.35 19.95
CA PRO A 100 3.18 -16.48 20.98
C PRO A 100 4.53 -16.74 20.30
N ARG A 101 5.52 -15.90 20.62
CA ARG A 101 6.95 -15.96 20.23
C ARG A 101 7.21 -16.44 18.80
N TRP A 102 7.41 -15.48 17.89
CA TRP A 102 7.97 -15.78 16.58
C TRP A 102 9.34 -16.45 16.71
N GLU A 103 9.52 -17.62 16.07
CA GLU A 103 10.82 -18.30 15.99
C GLU A 103 11.85 -17.49 15.19
N LYS A 104 11.39 -16.64 14.28
CA LYS A 104 12.20 -15.76 13.42
C LYS A 104 11.76 -14.31 13.59
N PRO A 105 12.67 -13.33 13.52
CA PRO A 105 12.29 -11.93 13.48
C PRO A 105 11.48 -11.64 12.20
N PHE A 106 10.76 -10.52 12.18
CA PHE A 106 9.95 -10.15 11.02
C PHE A 106 10.17 -8.70 10.61
N PHE A 107 9.90 -8.44 9.33
CA PHE A 107 9.83 -7.11 8.75
C PHE A 107 8.44 -6.94 8.15
N GLU A 108 7.66 -6.00 8.68
CA GLU A 108 6.30 -5.73 8.21
C GLU A 108 6.22 -4.36 7.54
N TYR A 109 5.80 -4.35 6.28
CA TYR A 109 5.50 -3.14 5.53
C TYR A 109 4.00 -2.86 5.58
N VAL A 110 3.62 -1.74 6.21
CA VAL A 110 2.24 -1.29 6.33
C VAL A 110 2.12 0.07 5.67
N ALA A 111 1.50 0.12 4.49
CA ALA A 111 1.35 1.35 3.73
C ALA A 111 -0.11 1.72 3.52
N PHE A 112 -0.58 2.71 4.27
CA PHE A 112 -1.92 3.23 4.09
C PHE A 112 -2.09 3.88 2.71
N THR A 113 -3.30 3.74 2.14
CA THR A 113 -3.71 4.46 0.94
C THR A 113 -4.18 5.87 1.28
N ALA A 114 -4.75 6.10 2.46
CA ALA A 114 -5.09 7.44 2.95
C ALA A 114 -3.83 8.21 3.39
N PRO A 115 -3.79 9.55 3.26
CA PRO A 115 -4.85 10.46 2.82
C PRO A 115 -4.74 10.80 1.32
N HIS A 116 -4.32 9.86 0.48
CA HIS A 116 -4.25 10.08 -0.96
C HIS A 116 -5.63 10.48 -1.52
N ASP A 117 -5.64 11.08 -2.71
CA ASP A 117 -6.90 11.33 -3.39
C ASP A 117 -7.61 10.03 -3.80
N PRO A 118 -8.96 10.04 -3.78
CA PRO A 118 -9.82 11.11 -3.27
C PRO A 118 -9.78 11.20 -1.74
N ARG A 119 -9.57 12.40 -1.17
CA ARG A 119 -9.57 12.59 0.29
C ARG A 119 -10.95 12.24 0.86
N GLN A 120 -11.02 11.08 1.52
CA GLN A 120 -12.23 10.59 2.17
C GLN A 120 -11.96 10.35 3.66
N THR A 121 -12.90 10.75 4.48
CA THR A 121 -12.89 10.44 5.91
C THR A 121 -13.59 9.11 6.18
N ALA A 122 -13.25 8.50 7.31
CA ALA A 122 -13.98 7.34 7.81
C ALA A 122 -15.47 7.70 7.98
N ALA A 123 -16.34 6.75 7.68
CA ALA A 123 -17.78 6.91 7.89
C ALA A 123 -18.05 7.28 9.36
N GLY A 124 -18.85 8.33 9.58
CA GLY A 124 -19.22 8.80 10.92
C GLY A 124 -18.35 9.92 11.49
N ILE A 125 -17.26 10.34 10.81
CA ILE A 125 -16.57 11.59 11.16
C ILE A 125 -17.29 12.76 10.48
N PRO A 126 -17.90 13.69 11.24
CA PRO A 126 -18.60 14.83 10.67
C PRO A 126 -17.66 15.71 9.83
N ARG A 127 -18.15 16.30 8.74
CA ARG A 127 -17.30 17.14 7.86
C ARG A 127 -16.90 18.47 8.50
N ASP A 128 -17.69 18.94 9.45
CA ASP A 128 -17.53 20.19 10.21
C ASP A 128 -16.41 20.13 11.25
N VAL A 129 -15.97 18.93 11.67
CA VAL A 129 -14.76 18.78 12.50
C VAL A 129 -13.46 18.73 11.68
N LEU A 130 -13.55 18.70 10.35
CA LEU A 130 -12.40 18.75 9.46
C LEU A 130 -12.01 20.20 9.19
N PRO A 131 -10.70 20.51 9.07
CA PRO A 131 -10.26 21.83 8.65
C PRO A 131 -10.93 22.17 7.32
N GLN A 132 -11.74 23.24 7.32
CA GLN A 132 -12.33 23.71 6.07
C GLN A 132 -11.20 24.15 5.14
N PRO A 133 -11.25 23.81 3.85
CA PRO A 133 -10.23 24.27 2.91
C PRO A 133 -10.15 25.80 2.97
N ALA A 134 -8.95 26.30 3.27
CA ALA A 134 -8.70 27.73 3.36
C ALA A 134 -8.89 28.35 1.97
N ALA A 135 -9.96 29.15 1.84
CA ALA A 135 -10.32 29.97 0.70
C ALA A 135 -10.60 29.24 -0.63
N ALA A 136 -11.46 29.86 -1.44
CA ALA A 136 -11.72 29.43 -2.81
C ALA A 136 -10.41 29.27 -3.57
N ALA A 137 -10.29 28.18 -4.33
CA ALA A 137 -9.16 27.99 -5.22
C ALA A 137 -9.03 29.23 -6.11
N LEU A 138 -7.82 29.79 -6.20
CA LEU A 138 -7.55 30.91 -7.10
C LEU A 138 -8.02 30.53 -8.52
N GLY A 139 -8.45 31.48 -9.34
CA GLY A 139 -9.11 31.22 -10.64
C GLY A 139 -8.29 30.42 -11.67
N ASN A 140 -7.06 30.02 -11.33
CA ASN A 140 -6.17 29.16 -12.09
C ASN A 140 -6.12 27.69 -11.62
N PHE A 141 -6.94 27.29 -10.64
CA PHE A 141 -7.07 25.89 -10.24
C PHE A 141 -8.25 25.22 -10.96
N LEU A 142 -8.05 23.98 -11.42
CA LEU A 142 -9.15 23.16 -11.89
C LEU A 142 -10.09 22.82 -10.72
N PRO A 143 -11.42 22.78 -10.94
CA PRO A 143 -12.38 22.46 -9.88
C PRO A 143 -12.21 21.05 -9.30
N GLN A 144 -11.52 20.16 -10.02
CA GLN A 144 -11.14 18.83 -9.57
C GLN A 144 -9.79 18.43 -10.18
N LEU A 145 -8.99 17.66 -9.44
CA LEU A 145 -7.82 16.97 -10.01
C LEU A 145 -8.29 16.07 -11.16
N PRO A 146 -7.66 16.11 -12.35
CA PRO A 146 -8.02 15.21 -13.43
C PRO A 146 -7.80 13.76 -12.97
N LEU A 147 -8.89 13.02 -12.83
CA LEU A 147 -8.84 11.58 -12.61
C LEU A 147 -8.25 10.98 -13.89
N ILE A 148 -7.10 10.33 -13.78
CA ILE A 148 -6.63 9.43 -14.84
C ILE A 148 -7.61 8.25 -14.82
N THR A 149 -8.61 8.28 -15.70
CA THR A 149 -9.38 7.10 -16.07
C THR A 149 -8.43 6.19 -16.83
N ALA A 150 -8.05 5.07 -16.22
CA ALA A 150 -7.39 3.97 -16.90
C ALA A 150 -8.40 3.16 -17.72
#